data_AF-A0A7S2I619-F1
#
_entry.id   AF-A0A7S2I619-F1
#
_cell.length_a   1.000
_cell.length_b   1.000
_cell.length_c   1.000
_cell.angle_alpha   90.00
_cell.angle_beta   90.00
_cell.angle_gamma   90.00
#
_symmetry.space_group_name_H-M   'P 1'
#
loop_
_entity.id
_entity.type
_entity.pdbx_description
1 polymer ?
#
loop_
_entity_poly.entity_id
_entity_poly.type
_entity_poly.pdbx_seq_one_letter_code
_entity_poly.pdbx_strand_id
1 'polypeptide(L)'
;YDPFDATHRAHATYDLSGGKLGACSIFRSFQGWLSLSRGGPGAGALQVLPMLREATAFLLLRPFLEDAPSASFCGANPGKVQDLLPEFHGELMDAMVPVPEVRPGDSVWWHCDLVH
;
A
#
# COMPACT_ATOMS: atom_id res chain seq x y z
N TYR A 1 -14.40 -10.44 -2.95
CA TYR A 1 -13.93 -9.09 -2.62
C TYR A 1 -13.69 -8.33 -3.91
N ASP A 2 -14.34 -7.17 -4.04
CA ASP A 2 -14.13 -6.21 -5.12
C ASP A 2 -13.38 -4.99 -4.53
N PRO A 3 -12.14 -4.70 -4.97
CA PRO A 3 -11.38 -3.59 -4.43
C PRO A 3 -12.00 -2.22 -4.75
N PHE A 4 -12.81 -2.11 -5.80
CA PHE A 4 -13.42 -0.86 -6.25
C PHE A 4 -14.78 -0.59 -5.59
N ASP A 5 -15.31 -1.51 -4.80
CA ASP A 5 -16.46 -1.24 -3.96
C ASP A 5 -16.11 -0.22 -2.88
N ALA A 6 -16.68 0.98 -3.01
CA ALA A 6 -16.45 2.11 -2.11
C ALA A 6 -17.56 2.29 -1.07
N THR A 7 -18.61 1.47 -1.07
CA THR A 7 -19.83 1.67 -0.27
C THR A 7 -19.55 1.94 1.21
N HIS A 8 -18.52 1.32 1.77
CA HIS A 8 -18.14 1.52 3.18
C HIS A 8 -16.83 2.29 3.39
N ARG A 9 -16.04 2.54 2.34
CA ARG A 9 -14.68 3.11 2.47
C ARG A 9 -14.68 4.55 2.97
N ALA A 10 -15.63 5.36 2.50
CA ALA A 10 -15.74 6.78 2.86
C ALA A 10 -16.09 7.00 4.35
N HIS A 11 -16.65 5.98 5.01
CA HIS A 11 -17.07 6.05 6.41
C HIS A 11 -16.15 5.27 7.35
N ALA A 12 -15.06 4.69 6.84
CA ALA A 12 -14.11 3.94 7.66
C ALA A 12 -13.39 4.87 8.65
N THR A 13 -13.37 4.48 9.92
CA THR A 13 -12.50 5.12 10.92
C THR A 13 -11.07 4.64 10.70
N TYR A 14 -10.29 5.44 9.99
CA TYR A 14 -8.92 5.09 9.57
C TYR A 14 -7.87 5.19 10.69
N ASP A 15 -8.16 5.89 11.78
CA ASP A 15 -7.24 6.04 12.91
C ASP A 15 -7.98 6.01 14.25
N LEU A 16 -7.56 5.08 15.12
CA LEU A 16 -8.04 4.93 16.50
C LEU A 16 -6.96 5.34 17.52
N SER A 17 -5.77 5.73 17.06
CA SER A 17 -4.57 5.99 17.88
C SER A 17 -4.30 7.47 18.16
N GLY A 18 -5.23 8.36 17.78
CA GLY A 18 -5.21 9.78 18.15
C GLY A 18 -4.42 10.72 17.22
N GLY A 19 -4.35 10.43 15.93
CA GLY A 19 -3.88 11.37 14.90
C GLY A 19 -2.36 11.47 14.77
N LYS A 20 -1.67 10.34 14.62
CA LYS A 20 -0.19 10.29 14.51
C LYS A 20 0.30 10.29 13.05
N LEU A 21 1.63 10.27 12.87
CA LEU A 21 2.30 10.24 11.56
C LEU A 21 1.69 9.18 10.63
N GLY A 22 1.31 9.59 9.41
CA GLY A 22 0.76 8.71 8.37
C GLY A 22 -0.76 8.68 8.26
N ALA A 23 -1.48 9.30 9.20
CA ALA A 23 -2.94 9.47 9.14
C ALA A 23 -3.40 10.39 7.99
N CYS A 24 -4.49 10.04 7.32
CA CYS A 24 -5.15 10.88 6.30
C CYS A 24 -6.65 10.92 6.57
N SER A 25 -7.19 12.12 6.79
CA SER A 25 -8.60 12.34 7.17
C SER A 25 -9.60 12.28 6.02
N ILE A 26 -9.13 12.07 4.79
CA ILE A 26 -9.93 12.08 3.59
C ILE A 26 -9.80 10.70 2.92
N PHE A 27 -10.93 10.12 2.54
CA PHE A 27 -10.92 8.95 1.68
C PHE A 27 -10.32 9.30 0.31
N ARG A 28 -9.21 8.65 -0.04
CA ARG A 28 -8.57 8.73 -1.35
C ARG A 28 -8.83 7.42 -2.06
N SER A 29 -9.53 7.43 -3.19
CA SER A 29 -9.71 6.23 -4.02
C SER A 29 -8.40 5.84 -4.72
N PHE A 30 -7.66 6.86 -5.16
CA PHE A 30 -6.33 6.73 -5.73
C PHE A 30 -5.37 7.71 -5.06
N GLN A 31 -4.13 7.28 -4.91
CA GLN A 31 -2.99 8.16 -4.67
C GLN A 31 -2.32 8.44 -6.02
N GLY A 32 -1.53 9.52 -6.09
CA GLY A 32 -0.83 9.85 -7.32
C GLY A 32 0.10 11.04 -7.17
N TRP A 33 0.94 11.22 -8.18
CA TRP A 33 1.84 12.36 -8.31
C TRP A 33 1.98 12.79 -9.78
N LEU A 34 2.34 14.06 -9.96
CA LEU A 34 2.73 14.66 -11.23
C LEU A 34 4.25 14.72 -11.30
N SER A 35 4.84 14.19 -12.38
CA SER A 35 6.27 14.25 -12.57
C SER A 35 6.70 15.67 -12.93
N LEU A 36 7.73 16.17 -12.24
CA LEU A 36 8.35 17.46 -12.52
C LEU A 36 9.73 17.30 -13.19
N SER A 37 10.22 16.07 -13.29
CA SER A 37 11.51 15.71 -13.87
C SER A 37 11.39 14.41 -14.67
N ARG A 38 12.48 13.99 -15.31
CA ARG A 38 12.57 12.64 -15.87
C ARG A 38 12.87 11.66 -14.74
N GLY A 39 12.16 10.55 -14.70
CA GLY A 39 12.33 9.48 -13.70
C GLY A 39 11.97 8.12 -14.28
N GLY A 40 12.11 7.07 -13.48
CA GLY A 40 11.80 5.70 -13.88
C GLY A 40 12.71 4.66 -13.22
N PRO A 41 12.75 3.44 -13.76
CA PRO A 41 13.57 2.35 -13.23
C PRO A 41 15.03 2.76 -13.06
N GLY A 42 15.61 2.47 -11.89
CA GLY A 42 17.01 2.83 -11.57
C GLY A 42 17.25 4.29 -11.15
N ALA A 43 16.24 5.15 -11.21
CA ALA A 43 16.34 6.56 -10.80
C ALA A 43 15.63 6.86 -9.47
N GLY A 44 15.45 5.86 -8.61
CA GLY A 44 14.73 5.99 -7.34
C GLY A 44 13.22 6.24 -7.51
N ALA A 45 12.64 5.83 -8.64
CA ALA A 45 11.21 5.95 -8.89
C ALA A 45 10.38 4.98 -8.03
N LEU A 46 9.09 5.28 -7.91
CA LEU A 46 8.09 4.46 -7.24
C LEU A 46 8.16 2.99 -7.70
N GLN A 47 8.06 2.07 -6.75
CA GLN A 47 7.77 0.67 -7.05
C GLN A 47 6.33 0.36 -6.64
N VAL A 48 5.72 -0.62 -7.29
CA VAL A 48 4.36 -1.07 -6.99
C VAL A 48 4.27 -2.58 -7.11
N LEU A 49 3.33 -3.19 -6.40
CA LEU A 49 2.95 -4.58 -6.63
C LEU A 49 1.65 -4.61 -7.45
N PRO A 50 1.68 -4.94 -8.75
CA PRO A 50 0.51 -4.87 -9.63
C PRO A 50 -0.46 -6.07 -9.45
N MET A 51 -0.63 -6.52 -8.20
CA MET A 51 -1.49 -7.64 -7.80
C MET A 51 -2.48 -7.16 -6.74
N LEU A 52 -3.33 -6.19 -7.09
CA LEU A 52 -4.19 -5.49 -6.13
C LEU A 52 -5.04 -6.44 -5.27
N ARG A 53 -5.74 -7.40 -5.89
CA ARG A 53 -6.68 -8.26 -5.16
C ARG A 53 -5.94 -9.26 -4.28
N GLU A 54 -4.92 -9.88 -4.83
CA GLU A 54 -4.13 -10.94 -4.20
C GLU A 54 -3.30 -10.37 -3.05
N ALA A 55 -2.61 -9.25 -3.26
CA ALA A 55 -1.80 -8.60 -2.23
C ALA A 55 -2.65 -8.08 -1.07
N THR A 56 -3.78 -7.41 -1.36
CA THR A 56 -4.67 -6.94 -0.29
C THR A 56 -5.26 -8.12 0.50
N ALA A 57 -5.71 -9.18 -0.17
CA ALA A 57 -6.20 -10.38 0.50
C ALA A 57 -5.11 -11.06 1.34
N PHE A 58 -3.89 -11.18 0.80
CA PHE A 58 -2.74 -11.75 1.50
C PHE A 58 -2.43 -10.95 2.76
N LEU A 59 -2.29 -9.62 2.67
CA LEU A 59 -1.99 -8.77 3.81
C LEU A 59 -3.05 -8.86 4.91
N LEU A 60 -4.34 -8.86 4.54
CA LEU A 60 -5.43 -8.98 5.51
C LEU A 60 -5.47 -10.34 6.21
N LEU A 61 -5.12 -11.42 5.49
CA LEU A 61 -5.15 -12.79 6.03
C LEU A 61 -3.83 -13.19 6.71
N ARG A 62 -2.72 -12.51 6.43
CA ARG A 62 -1.38 -12.87 6.90
C ARG A 62 -1.27 -13.09 8.41
N PRO A 63 -1.88 -12.26 9.29
CA PRO A 63 -1.82 -12.45 10.74
C PRO A 63 -2.53 -13.71 11.27
N PHE A 64 -3.36 -14.37 10.45
CA PHE A 64 -4.16 -15.53 10.86
C PHE A 64 -3.53 -16.87 10.46
N LEU A 65 -2.38 -16.85 9.79
CA LEU A 65 -1.64 -18.07 9.44
C LEU A 65 -0.92 -18.62 10.68
N GLU A 66 -0.70 -19.94 10.70
CA GLU A 66 -0.15 -20.65 11.87
C GLU A 66 1.23 -20.17 12.31
N ASP A 67 1.99 -19.58 11.38
CA ASP A 67 3.35 -19.09 11.61
C ASP A 67 3.39 -17.62 12.09
N ALA A 68 2.25 -16.94 12.14
CA ALA A 68 2.16 -15.58 12.67
C ALA A 68 2.15 -15.61 14.22
N PRO A 69 2.96 -14.78 14.90
CA PRO A 69 2.91 -14.68 16.36
C PRO A 69 1.52 -14.22 16.84
N SER A 70 1.02 -14.81 17.93
CA SER A 70 -0.38 -14.67 18.41
C SER A 70 -0.85 -13.25 18.77
N ALA A 71 0.05 -12.26 18.77
CA ALA A 71 -0.25 -10.85 19.03
C ALA A 71 0.40 -9.91 17.99
N SER A 72 0.80 -10.45 16.84
CA SER A 72 1.40 -9.70 15.74
C SER A 72 0.40 -9.56 14.61
N PHE A 73 0.28 -8.35 14.07
CA PHE A 73 -0.42 -8.09 12.81
C PHE A 73 0.58 -7.90 11.66
N CYS A 74 1.70 -8.62 11.72
CA CYS A 74 2.70 -8.71 10.66
C CYS A 74 3.03 -7.34 10.04
N GLY A 75 3.54 -6.40 10.85
CA GLY A 75 3.89 -5.05 10.40
C GLY A 75 2.81 -3.99 10.61
N ALA A 76 1.56 -4.36 10.91
CA ALA A 76 0.53 -3.39 11.31
C ALA A 76 0.79 -2.94 12.76
N ASN A 77 1.17 -1.67 12.93
CA ASN A 77 1.41 -1.08 14.24
C ASN A 77 0.51 0.14 14.44
N PRO A 78 -0.17 0.29 15.60
CA PRO A 78 -1.05 1.42 15.86
C PRO A 78 -0.37 2.79 15.61
N GLY A 79 -1.01 3.63 14.79
CA GLY A 79 -0.52 4.97 14.45
C GLY A 79 0.69 4.99 13.50
N LYS A 80 0.93 3.92 12.74
CA LYS A 80 1.94 3.83 11.68
C LYS A 80 1.32 3.31 10.38
N VAL A 81 2.10 3.37 9.31
CA VAL A 81 1.78 2.68 8.05
C VAL A 81 1.83 1.16 8.25
N GLN A 82 1.21 0.43 7.32
CA GLN A 82 1.41 -1.01 7.20
C GLN A 82 2.81 -1.27 6.62
N ASP A 83 3.71 -1.83 7.41
CA ASP A 83 5.04 -2.19 6.94
C ASP A 83 5.03 -3.56 6.24
N LEU A 84 5.83 -3.69 5.17
CA LEU A 84 6.20 -5.00 4.61
C LEU A 84 7.50 -5.48 5.24
N LEU A 85 7.38 -6.49 6.10
CA LEU A 85 8.51 -7.17 6.73
C LEU A 85 8.94 -8.39 5.90
N PRO A 86 10.23 -8.58 5.58
CA PRO A 86 10.72 -9.71 4.79
C PRO A 86 10.32 -11.08 5.34
N GLU A 87 10.28 -11.21 6.67
CA GLU A 87 9.88 -12.45 7.36
C GLU A 87 8.44 -12.88 7.06
N PHE A 88 7.55 -11.93 6.75
CA PHE A 88 6.13 -12.20 6.54
C PHE A 88 5.67 -11.96 5.09
N HIS A 89 6.39 -11.15 4.32
CA HIS A 89 5.95 -10.65 3.01
C HIS A 89 7.06 -10.69 1.95
N GLY A 90 8.14 -11.45 2.15
CA GLY A 90 9.27 -11.52 1.21
C GLY A 90 8.85 -11.74 -0.24
N GLU A 91 7.91 -12.66 -0.48
CA GLU A 91 7.39 -12.93 -1.83
C GLU A 91 6.70 -11.71 -2.48
N LEU A 92 6.00 -10.89 -1.69
CA LEU A 92 5.39 -9.65 -2.19
C LEU A 92 6.46 -8.62 -2.53
N MET A 93 7.50 -8.53 -1.71
CA MET A 93 8.62 -7.61 -1.91
C MET A 93 9.42 -7.97 -3.16
N ASP A 94 9.67 -9.26 -3.39
CA ASP A 94 10.37 -9.76 -4.57
C ASP A 94 9.58 -9.54 -5.87
N ALA A 95 8.24 -9.44 -5.76
CA ALA A 95 7.34 -9.20 -6.89
C ALA A 95 7.08 -7.71 -7.19
N MET A 96 7.67 -6.79 -6.41
CA MET A 96 7.58 -5.34 -6.66
C MET A 96 8.24 -4.99 -8.00
N VAL A 97 7.60 -4.11 -8.78
CA VAL A 97 8.13 -3.61 -10.05
C VAL A 97 8.19 -2.09 -10.05
N PRO A 98 9.20 -1.47 -10.68
CA PRO A 98 9.23 -0.02 -10.83
C PRO A 98 8.13 0.46 -11.78
N VAL A 99 7.66 1.68 -11.55
CA VAL A 99 6.85 2.38 -12.56
C VAL A 99 7.67 2.58 -13.85
N PRO A 100 7.02 2.70 -15.03
CA PRO A 100 7.70 3.01 -16.28
C PRO A 100 8.47 4.34 -16.24
N GLU A 101 9.27 4.60 -17.28
CA GLU A 101 9.87 5.93 -17.46
C GLU A 101 8.78 7.00 -17.49
N VAL A 102 8.98 8.07 -16.73
CA VAL A 102 8.13 9.26 -16.68
C VAL A 102 8.92 10.51 -17.06
N ARG A 103 8.25 11.49 -17.64
CA ARG A 103 8.77 12.79 -18.05
C ARG A 103 7.98 13.92 -17.38
N PRO A 104 8.52 15.15 -17.32
CA PRO A 104 7.78 16.29 -16.80
C PRO A 104 6.40 16.40 -17.46
N GLY A 105 5.34 16.45 -16.66
CA GLY A 105 3.96 16.48 -17.12
C GLY A 105 3.23 15.13 -17.11
N ASP A 106 3.94 14.00 -17.07
CA ASP A 106 3.32 12.69 -16.86
C ASP A 106 2.79 12.57 -15.43
N SER A 107 1.71 11.82 -15.23
CA SER A 107 1.17 11.53 -13.90
C SER A 107 1.01 10.03 -13.68
N VAL A 108 1.29 9.59 -12.46
CA VAL A 108 1.15 8.19 -12.04
C VAL A 108 0.13 8.12 -10.93
N TRP A 109 -0.78 7.14 -11.02
CA TRP A 109 -1.87 6.94 -10.07
C TRP A 109 -1.97 5.47 -9.69
N TRP A 110 -2.27 5.18 -8.43
CA TRP A 110 -2.47 3.83 -7.95
C TRP A 110 -3.61 3.76 -6.93
N HIS A 111 -4.28 2.60 -6.89
CA HIS A 111 -5.39 2.34 -5.99
C HIS A 111 -4.95 2.49 -4.52
N CYS A 112 -5.86 2.92 -3.64
CA CYS A 112 -5.56 3.17 -2.23
C CYS A 112 -5.02 1.96 -1.44
N ASP A 113 -5.33 0.75 -1.89
CA ASP A 113 -4.81 -0.50 -1.31
C ASP A 113 -3.61 -1.09 -2.09
N LEU A 114 -3.14 -0.46 -3.16
CA LEU A 114 -1.98 -0.94 -3.91
C LEU A 114 -0.71 -0.74 -3.08
N VAL A 115 0.01 -1.82 -2.84
CA VAL A 115 1.35 -1.78 -2.23
C VAL A 115 2.28 -0.98 -3.13
N HIS A 116 3.01 -0.04 -2.53
CA HIS A 116 3.93 0.87 -3.18
C HIS A 116 5.08 1.27 -2.25
#